data_AF-A0A3D1HCF8-F1
#
_entry.id   AF-A0A3D1HCF8-F1
#
_cell.length_a   1.000
_cell.length_b   1.000
_cell.length_c   1.000
_cell.angle_alpha   90.00
_cell.angle_beta   90.00
_cell.angle_gamma   90.00
#
_symmetry.space_group_name_H-M   'P 1'
#
loop_
_entity.id
_entity.type
_entity.pdbx_description
1 polymer ?
#
loop_
_entity_poly.entity_id
_entity_poly.type
_entity_poly.pdbx_seq_one_letter_code
_entity_poly.pdbx_strand_id
1 'polypeptide(L)' 'REDLNHTGSHKINNVLGQCLLAKKMGKKRIIAETGAGQHGVAAATAAALMDLECEIF' A
#
# COMPACT_ATOMS: atom_id res chain seq x y z
N ARG A 1 -0.52 14.69 -12.25
CA ARG A 1 -0.40 13.57 -13.22
C ARG A 1 -0.14 12.33 -12.40
N GLU A 2 -1.14 11.47 -12.23
CA GLU A 2 -1.12 10.35 -11.27
C GLU A 2 -0.32 9.13 -11.77
N ASP A 3 -0.04 9.10 -13.06
CA ASP A 3 0.85 8.17 -13.74
C ASP A 3 2.32 8.35 -13.35
N LEU A 4 2.70 9.54 -12.87
CA LEU A 4 4.06 9.85 -12.41
C LEU A 4 4.35 9.35 -11.00
N ASN A 5 3.35 8.79 -10.30
CA ASN A 5 3.56 8.21 -8.99
C ASN A 5 4.54 7.04 -9.10
N HIS A 6 5.34 6.79 -8.05
CA HIS A 6 6.35 5.72 -8.02
C HIS A 6 5.78 4.31 -8.31
N THR A 7 4.47 4.13 -8.12
CA THR A 7 3.74 2.89 -8.39
C THR A 7 2.94 2.95 -9.71
N GLY A 8 3.15 3.98 -10.53
CA GLY A 8 2.54 4.17 -11.85
C GLY A 8 1.03 4.45 -11.85
N SER A 9 0.41 4.73 -10.70
CA SER A 9 -1.03 5.06 -10.61
C SER A 9 -1.40 5.81 -9.33
N HIS A 10 -2.60 6.39 -9.31
CA HIS A 10 -3.18 7.08 -8.14
C HIS A 10 -3.47 6.16 -6.95
N LYS A 11 -3.40 4.84 -7.11
CA LYS A 11 -3.77 3.88 -6.06
C LYS A 11 -2.90 4.02 -4.80
N ILE A 12 -1.67 4.52 -4.94
CA ILE A 12 -0.78 4.79 -3.80
C ILE A 12 -1.33 5.81 -2.81
N ASN A 13 -2.11 6.79 -3.29
CA ASN A 13 -2.65 7.84 -2.43
C ASN A 13 -3.59 7.26 -1.36
N ASN A 14 -4.44 6.30 -1.73
CA ASN A 14 -5.34 5.64 -0.79
C ASN A 14 -4.57 4.70 0.14
N VAL A 15 -3.69 3.87 -0.42
CA VAL A 15 -2.95 2.86 0.35
C VAL A 15 -2.05 3.51 1.42
N LEU A 16 -1.39 4.64 1.12
CA LEU A 16 -0.58 5.36 2.11
C LEU A 16 -1.42 5.77 3.32
N GLY A 17 -2.64 6.28 3.10
CA GLY A 17 -3.57 6.61 4.18
C GLY A 17 -3.96 5.39 5.02
N GLN A 18 -4.23 4.26 4.37
CA GLN A 18 -4.55 3.00 5.05
C GLN A 18 -3.37 2.47 5.87
N CYS A 19 -2.14 2.51 5.34
CA CYS A 19 -0.93 2.08 6.05
C CYS A 19 -0.63 3.00 7.24
N LEU A 20 -0.79 4.32 7.08
CA LEU A 20 -0.66 5.28 8.17
C LEU A 20 -1.67 5.02 9.29
N LEU A 21 -2.92 4.72 8.95
CA LEU A 21 -3.94 4.36 9.92
C LEU A 21 -3.59 3.04 10.63
N ALA A 22 -3.20 2.01 9.88
CA ALA A 22 -2.79 0.72 10.45
C ALA A 22 -1.63 0.88 11.44
N LYS A 23 -0.61 1.68 11.08
CA LYS A 23 0.52 2.01 11.95
C LYS A 23 0.08 2.76 13.22
N LYS A 24 -0.81 3.76 13.08
CA LYS A 24 -1.39 4.49 14.24
C LYS A 24 -2.23 3.57 15.14
N MET A 25 -2.85 2.54 14.59
CA MET A 25 -3.58 1.50 15.33
C MET A 25 -2.65 0.44 15.96
N GLY A 26 -1.33 0.59 15.85
CA GLY A 26 -0.35 -0.36 16.39
C GLY A 26 -0.31 -1.70 15.65
N LYS A 27 -0.85 -1.77 14.43
CA LYS A 27 -0.76 -2.97 13.59
C LYS A 27 0.65 -3.11 13.03
N LYS A 28 1.10 -4.35 12.89
CA LYS A 28 2.41 -4.70 12.32
C LYS A 28 2.31 -5.32 10.92
N ARG A 29 1.10 -5.66 10.49
CA ARG A 29 0.83 -6.35 9.22
C ARG A 29 -0.41 -5.79 8.54
N ILE A 30 -0.35 -5.70 7.22
CA ILE A 30 -1.50 -5.45 6.33
C ILE A 30 -1.65 -6.61 5.35
N ILE A 31 -2.88 -6.80 4.88
CA ILE A 31 -3.19 -7.73 3.79
C ILE A 31 -3.91 -6.96 2.68
N ALA A 32 -3.68 -7.33 1.43
CA ALA A 32 -4.36 -6.75 0.27
C ALA A 32 -4.73 -7.84 -0.74
N GLU A 33 -5.85 -7.66 -1.44
CA GLU A 33 -6.19 -8.44 -2.63
C GLU A 33 -5.81 -7.64 -3.87
N THR A 34 -5.38 -8.32 -4.92
CA THR A 34 -5.13 -7.66 -6.19
C THR A 34 -5.41 -8.57 -7.39
N GLY A 35 -6.23 -8.08 -8.32
CA GLY A 35 -6.33 -8.67 -9.67
C GLY A 35 -5.12 -8.33 -10.54
N ALA A 36 -5.20 -7.24 -11.30
CA ALA A 36 -4.16 -6.85 -12.28
C ALA A 36 -2.80 -6.42 -11.66
N GLY A 37 -2.69 -6.31 -10.34
CA GLY A 37 -1.43 -6.07 -9.63
C GLY A 37 -1.19 -4.63 -9.17
N GLN A 38 -1.83 -3.62 -9.77
CA GLN A 38 -1.54 -2.21 -9.43
C GLN A 38 -1.85 -1.84 -7.97
N HIS A 39 -2.93 -2.41 -7.40
CA HIS A 39 -3.24 -2.19 -5.98
C HIS A 39 -2.24 -2.89 -5.08
N GLY A 40 -1.87 -4.14 -5.40
CA GLY A 40 -0.83 -4.88 -4.69
C GLY A 40 0.52 -4.17 -4.69
N VAL A 41 0.97 -3.65 -5.83
CA VAL A 41 2.22 -2.87 -5.92
C VAL A 41 2.15 -1.63 -5.04
N ALA A 42 1.02 -0.93 -5.03
CA ALA A 42 0.82 0.20 -4.12
C ALA A 42 0.87 -0.23 -2.64
N ALA A 43 0.18 -1.31 -2.27
CA ALA A 43 0.16 -1.93 -0.93
C ALA A 43 1.56 -2.30 -0.43
N ALA A 44 2.30 -3.08 -1.22
CA ALA A 44 3.67 -3.47 -0.90
C ALA A 44 4.59 -2.26 -0.73
N THR A 45 4.49 -1.26 -1.61
CA THR A 45 5.33 -0.06 -1.56
C THR A 45 5.07 0.75 -0.29
N ALA A 46 3.79 0.98 0.06
CA ALA A 46 3.43 1.73 1.26
C ALA A 46 3.79 0.97 2.55
N ALA A 47 3.62 -0.35 2.57
CA ALA A 47 4.00 -1.18 3.71
C ALA A 47 5.51 -1.17 3.94
N ALA A 48 6.30 -1.33 2.88
CA ALA A 48 7.76 -1.24 2.94
C ALA A 48 8.24 0.13 3.46
N LEU A 49 7.61 1.22 3.01
CA LEU A 49 7.90 2.57 3.51
C LEU A 49 7.59 2.74 5.00
N MET A 50 6.56 2.03 5.50
CA MET A 50 6.02 2.21 6.85
C MET A 50 6.52 1.19 7.86
N ASP A 51 7.39 0.27 7.45
CA ASP A 51 7.89 -0.85 8.26
C ASP A 51 6.75 -1.76 8.75
N LEU A 52 5.88 -2.15 7.81
CA LEU A 52 4.76 -3.07 8.01
C LEU A 52 4.97 -4.35 7.18
N GLU A 53 4.67 -5.50 7.76
CA GLU A 53 4.54 -6.75 7.00
C GLU A 53 3.37 -6.63 6.02
N CYS A 54 3.55 -7.14 4.80
CA CYS A 54 2.54 -7.09 3.75
C CYS A 54 2.38 -8.47 3.11
N GLU A 55 1.13 -8.93 3.03
CA GLU A 55 0.78 -10.13 2.26
C GLU A 55 -0.28 -9.78 1.24
N ILE A 56 -0.07 -10.23 0.00
CA ILE A 56 -0.92 -9.91 -1.14
C ILE A 56 -1.46 -11.21 -1.71
N PHE A 57 -2.78 -11.26 -1.89
CA PHE A 57 -3.52 -12.37 -2.48
C PHE A 57 -4.04 -12.04 -3.86
#